data_AF-A0A971Z1Q3-F1
#
_entry.id   AF-A0A971Z1Q3-F1
#
_cell.length_a   1.000
_cell.length_b   1.000
_cell.length_c   1.000
_cell.angle_alpha   90.00
_cell.angle_beta   90.00
_cell.angle_gamma   90.00
#
_symmetry.space_group_name_H-M   'P 1'
#
loop_
_entity.id
_entity.type
_entity.pdbx_description
1 polymer ?
#
loop_
_entity_poly.entity_id
_entity_poly.type
_entity_poly.pdbx_seq_one_letter_code
_entity_poly.pdbx_strand_id
1 'polypeptide(L)' 'MSTNPFYSGTYYGRDTYHLTADCRLRALQEFTLEQCHAALELPVLQKTVRTALERRIRKLQQEAACSR' A
#
# COMPACT_ATOMS: atom_id res chain seq x y z
N MET A 1 -15.08 -6.70 -2.10
CA MET A 1 -14.99 -5.23 -2.24
C MET A 1 -13.53 -4.86 -2.08
N SER A 2 -12.75 -4.84 -3.16
CA SER A 2 -11.33 -4.47 -3.09
C SER A 2 -11.23 -2.97 -2.90
N THR A 3 -11.27 -2.54 -1.64
CA THR A 3 -11.01 -1.16 -1.23
C THR A 3 -9.61 -0.79 -1.69
N ASN A 4 -9.48 0.28 -2.49
CA ASN A 4 -8.17 0.77 -2.92
C ASN A 4 -7.37 1.13 -1.66
N PRO A 5 -6.22 0.47 -1.40
CA PRO A 5 -5.48 0.63 -0.15
C PRO A 5 -4.86 2.03 -0.02
N PHE A 6 -4.81 2.81 -1.09
CA PHE A 6 -4.39 4.22 -1.05
C PHE A 6 -5.54 5.19 -0.73
N TYR A 7 -6.71 4.71 -0.32
CA TYR A 7 -7.81 5.56 0.14
C TYR A 7 -7.38 6.34 1.38
N SER A 8 -7.53 7.67 1.33
CA SER A 8 -7.12 8.59 2.41
C SER A 8 -8.28 9.15 3.21
N GLY A 9 -9.53 8.92 2.78
CA GLY A 9 -10.72 9.44 3.46
C GLY A 9 -11.70 10.11 2.49
N THR A 10 -12.75 10.71 3.04
CA THR A 10 -13.70 11.53 2.28
C THR A 10 -13.49 13.02 2.55
N TYR A 11 -13.56 13.84 1.50
CA TYR A 11 -13.52 15.30 1.60
C TYR A 11 -14.74 15.87 0.88
N TYR A 12 -15.61 16.58 1.61
CA TYR A 12 -16.92 17.05 1.13
C TYR A 12 -17.75 15.96 0.42
N GLY A 13 -17.78 14.75 0.99
CA GLY A 13 -18.53 13.62 0.43
C GLY A 13 -17.91 13.01 -0.83
N ARG A 14 -16.65 13.35 -1.18
CA ARG A 14 -15.89 12.75 -2.27
C ARG A 14 -14.75 11.91 -1.73
N ASP A 15 -14.59 10.71 -2.26
CA ASP A 15 -13.47 9.84 -1.91
C ASP A 15 -12.15 10.46 -2.36
N THR A 16 -11.18 10.45 -1.46
CA THR A 16 -9.82 10.94 -1.70
C THR A 16 -8.83 9.80 -1.60
N TYR A 17 -7.77 9.89 -2.40
CA TYR A 17 -6.75 8.86 -2.51
C TYR A 17 -5.38 9.50 -2.54
N HIS A 18 -4.36 8.78 -2.08
CA HIS A 18 -2.97 9.20 -2.24
C HIS A 18 -2.55 9.10 -3.71
N LEU A 19 -2.36 10.24 -4.36
CA LEU A 19 -2.04 10.32 -5.79
C LEU A 19 -0.52 10.39 -6.05
N THR A 20 0.23 11.07 -5.19
CA THR A 20 1.67 11.26 -5.38
C THR A 20 2.47 10.07 -4.90
N ALA A 21 3.63 9.84 -5.51
CA ALA A 21 4.57 8.79 -5.10
C ALA A 21 4.96 8.92 -3.63
N ASP A 22 5.26 10.12 -3.14
CA ASP A 22 5.67 10.36 -1.75
C ASP A 22 4.57 9.96 -0.76
N CYS A 23 3.34 10.45 -0.92
CA CYS A 23 2.22 10.07 -0.06
C CYS A 23 1.96 8.56 -0.08
N ARG A 24 2.05 7.92 -1.26
CA ARG A 24 1.90 6.47 -1.36
C ARG A 24 2.98 5.75 -0.58
N LEU A 25 4.25 6.14 -0.73
CA LEU A 25 5.38 5.55 -0.02
C LEU A 25 5.27 5.70 1.50
N ARG A 26 4.74 6.83 2.00
CA ARG A 26 4.46 7.00 3.44
C ARG A 26 3.36 6.05 3.91
N ALA A 27 2.25 5.95 3.17
CA ALA A 27 1.15 5.05 3.50
C ALA A 27 1.59 3.57 3.55
N LEU A 28 2.51 3.15 2.68
CA LEU A 28 3.04 1.77 2.65
C LEU A 28 3.66 1.32 3.98
N GLN A 29 4.14 2.23 4.82
CA GLN A 29 4.73 1.87 6.11
C GLN A 29 3.70 1.22 7.04
N GLU A 30 2.44 1.62 6.92
CA GLU A 30 1.33 1.15 7.75
C GLU A 30 0.58 -0.03 7.12
N PHE A 31 0.90 -0.40 5.87
CA PHE A 31 0.19 -1.45 5.17
C PHE A 31 0.42 -2.84 5.78
N THR A 32 -0.66 -3.61 5.85
CA THR A 32 -0.62 -5.06 6.07
C THR A 32 -0.21 -5.81 4.81
N LEU A 33 0.12 -7.09 4.95
CA LEU A 33 0.51 -7.94 3.82
C LEU A 33 -0.60 -8.02 2.77
N GLU A 34 -1.86 -8.16 3.19
CA GLU A 34 -3.03 -8.16 2.31
C GLU A 34 -3.18 -6.84 1.55
N GLN A 35 -3.02 -5.70 2.24
CA GLN A 35 -3.07 -4.38 1.61
C GLN A 35 -1.94 -4.19 0.60
N CYS A 36 -0.73 -4.71 0.88
CA CYS A 36 0.36 -4.68 -0.08
C CYS A 36 0.06 -5.50 -1.34
N HIS A 37 -0.54 -6.69 -1.20
CA HIS A 37 -0.95 -7.50 -2.36
C HIS A 37 -2.05 -6.80 -3.18
N ALA A 38 -3.08 -6.28 -2.52
CA ALA A 38 -4.14 -5.51 -3.18
C ALA A 38 -3.59 -4.28 -3.92
N ALA A 39 -2.58 -3.60 -3.36
CA ALA A 39 -1.95 -2.46 -4.00
C ALA A 39 -1.15 -2.83 -5.27
N LEU A 40 -0.59 -4.04 -5.33
CA LEU A 40 0.13 -4.54 -6.51
C LEU A 40 -0.81 -4.89 -7.68
N GLU A 41 -2.08 -5.18 -7.40
CA GLU A 41 -3.10 -5.44 -8.42
C GLU A 41 -3.62 -4.15 -9.09
N LEU A 42 -3.31 -2.98 -8.54
CA LEU A 42 -3.76 -1.71 -9.11
C LEU A 42 -3.07 -1.42 -10.46
N PRO A 43 -3.84 -1.08 -11.51
CA PRO A 43 -3.26 -0.68 -12.78
C PRO A 43 -2.52 0.66 -12.63
N VAL A 44 -1.46 0.85 -13.42
CA VAL A 44 -0.68 2.11 -13.47
C VAL A 44 -0.02 2.46 -12.13
N LEU A 45 0.55 1.46 -11.46
CA LEU A 45 1.37 1.67 -10.26
C LEU A 45 2.75 2.24 -10.65
N GLN A 46 3.16 3.31 -9.96
CA GLN A 46 4.49 3.90 -10.15
C GLN A 46 5.58 2.89 -9.78
N LYS A 47 6.64 2.80 -10.61
CA LYS A 47 7.74 1.83 -10.41
C LYS A 47 8.35 1.91 -9.00
N THR A 48 8.56 3.12 -8.50
CA THR A 48 9.09 3.36 -7.15
C THR A 48 8.17 2.79 -6.05
N VAL A 49 6.87 2.97 -6.18
CA VAL A 49 5.86 2.43 -5.25
C VAL A 49 5.79 0.91 -5.34
N ARG A 50 5.86 0.33 -6.55
CA ARG A 50 5.92 -1.13 -6.75
C ARG A 50 7.12 -1.76 -6.04
N THR A 51 8.32 -1.20 -6.23
CA THR A 51 9.54 -1.68 -5.55
C THR A 51 9.43 -1.55 -4.03
N ALA A 52 8.83 -0.48 -3.52
CA ALA A 52 8.63 -0.31 -2.09
C ALA A 52 7.61 -1.32 -1.51
N LEU A 53 6.54 -1.63 -2.24
CA LEU A 53 5.57 -2.67 -1.87
C LEU A 53 6.22 -4.05 -1.77
N GLU A 54 6.98 -4.47 -2.79
CA GLU A 54 7.70 -5.75 -2.78
C GLU A 54 8.65 -5.84 -1.57
N ARG A 55 9.37 -4.75 -1.25
CA ARG A 55 10.23 -4.69 -0.06
C ARG A 55 9.45 -4.81 1.24
N ARG A 56 8.29 -4.14 1.34
CA ARG A 56 7.43 -4.19 2.54
C ARG A 56 6.87 -5.59 2.76
N ILE A 57 6.39 -6.25 1.70
CA ILE A 57 5.90 -7.65 1.76
C ILE A 57 7.00 -8.56 2.30
N ARG A 58 8.22 -8.47 1.76
CA ARG A 58 9.35 -9.28 2.22
C ARG A 58 9.66 -9.05 3.69
N LYS A 59 9.63 -7.78 4.15
CA LYS A 59 9.85 -7.43 5.56
C LYS A 59 8.74 -8.02 6.46
N LEU A 60 7.48 -7.87 6.08
CA LEU A 60 6.35 -8.42 6.84
C LEU A 60 6.40 -9.96 6.92
N GLN A 61 6.79 -10.63 5.84
CA GLN A 61 6.99 -12.08 5.83
C GLN A 61 8.14 -12.52 6.76
N GLN A 62 9.24 -11.76 6.79
CA GLN A 62 10.34 -12.01 7.72
C GLN A 62 9.93 -11.77 9.18
N GLU A 63 9.21 -10.68 9.45
CA GLU A 63 8.67 -10.37 10.78
C GLU A 63 7.74 -11.50 11.26
N ALA A 64 6.84 -11.98 10.40
CA ALA A 64 5.94 -13.10 10.70
C ALA A 64 6.66 -14.45 10.88
N ALA A 65 7.81 -14.64 10.21
CA ALA A 65 8.63 -15.85 10.36
C ALA A 65 9.51 -15.81 11.63
N CYS A 66 9.97 -14.62 12.04
CA CYS A 66 10.83 -14.42 13.21
C CYS A 66 10.04 -14.28 14.54
N SER A 67 8.73 -14.05 14.46
CA SER A 67 7.83 -14.01 15.62
C SER A 67 7.24 -15.39 15.99
N ARG A 68 7.87 -16.47 15.55
CA ARG A 68 7.64 -17.86 15.98
C ARG A 68 8.86 -18.41 16.69
#